data_AF-A0A1U7E9G8-F1
#
_entry.id   AF-A0A1U7E9G8-F1
#
_cell.length_a   1.000
_cell.length_b   1.000
_cell.length_c   1.000
_cell.angle_alpha   90.00
_cell.angle_beta   90.00
_cell.angle_gamma   90.00
#
_symmetry.space_group_name_H-M   'P 1'
#
loop_
_entity.id
_entity.type
_entity.pdbx_description
1 polymer ?
#
loop_
_entity_poly.entity_id
_entity_poly.type
_entity_poly.pdbx_seq_one_letter_code
_entity_poly.pdbx_strand_id
1 'polypeptide(L)'
;MSNKKLKNATVFTLLSILYPVYLFSTKDPDSIATISLVLALFFPVVGVIFGLNVEDNRFKWAFVMINILVLSIFSNYALTILF
;
A
#
# COMPACT_ATOMS: atom_id res chain seq x y z
N MET A 1 -16.51 15.54 -10.91
CA MET A 1 -16.48 14.12 -10.46
C MET A 1 -15.07 13.53 -10.44
N SER A 2 -14.19 13.86 -11.40
CA SER A 2 -12.78 13.40 -11.48
C SER A 2 -11.92 13.62 -10.20
N ASN A 3 -12.07 14.77 -9.52
CA ASN A 3 -11.20 15.13 -8.40
C ASN A 3 -11.31 14.19 -7.17
N LYS A 4 -12.47 13.59 -6.92
CA LYS A 4 -12.67 12.68 -5.78
C LYS A 4 -11.96 11.34 -5.98
N LYS A 5 -12.01 10.80 -7.19
CA LYS A 5 -11.33 9.54 -7.55
C LYS A 5 -9.82 9.68 -7.44
N LEU A 6 -9.30 10.78 -7.99
CA LEU A 6 -7.87 11.10 -7.92
C LEU A 6 -7.41 11.29 -6.46
N LYS A 7 -8.15 12.08 -5.67
CA LYS A 7 -7.86 12.28 -4.24
C LYS A 7 -7.82 10.95 -3.47
N ASN A 8 -8.79 10.08 -3.69
CA ASN A 8 -8.83 8.78 -3.02
C ASN A 8 -7.63 7.91 -3.43
N ALA A 9 -7.32 7.82 -4.73
CA ALA A 9 -6.15 7.08 -5.21
C ALA A 9 -4.85 7.60 -4.57
N THR A 10 -4.68 8.92 -4.48
CA THR A 10 -3.53 9.54 -3.81
C THR A 10 -3.47 9.17 -2.34
N VAL A 11 -4.56 9.31 -1.59
CA VAL A 11 -4.60 9.03 -0.14
C VAL A 11 -4.27 7.57 0.14
N PHE A 12 -4.88 6.64 -0.59
CA PHE A 12 -4.61 5.21 -0.37
C PHE A 12 -3.20 4.80 -0.82
N THR A 13 -2.66 5.44 -1.84
CA THR A 13 -1.24 5.24 -2.24
C THR A 13 -0.28 5.78 -1.18
N LEU A 14 -0.59 6.91 -0.55
CA LEU A 14 0.23 7.41 0.55
C LEU A 14 0.12 6.49 1.78
N LEU A 15 -1.08 6.01 2.11
CA LEU A 15 -1.26 5.06 3.21
C LEU A 15 -0.54 3.74 2.97
N SER A 16 -0.56 3.22 1.74
CA SER A 16 0.13 1.99 1.38
C SER A 16 1.65 2.11 1.51
N ILE A 17 2.21 3.30 1.39
CA ILE A 17 3.65 3.54 1.61
C ILE A 17 3.93 3.81 3.09
N LEU A 18 3.24 4.80 3.67
CA LEU A 18 3.58 5.32 4.99
C LEU A 18 3.34 4.31 6.11
N TYR A 19 2.25 3.54 6.05
CA TYR A 19 1.93 2.60 7.11
C TYR A 19 2.93 1.45 7.20
N PRO A 20 3.26 0.72 6.11
CA PRO A 20 4.27 -0.32 6.17
C PRO A 20 5.67 0.23 6.48
N VAL A 21 6.06 1.38 5.91
CA VAL A 21 7.37 2.00 6.24
C VAL A 21 7.47 2.27 7.73
N TYR A 22 6.45 2.88 8.33
CA TYR A 22 6.41 3.09 9.78
C TYR A 22 6.48 1.77 10.55
N LEU A 23 5.67 0.78 10.16
CA LEU A 23 5.60 -0.50 10.87
C LEU A 23 6.95 -1.22 10.86
N PHE A 24 7.57 -1.39 9.69
CA PHE A 24 8.80 -2.17 9.54
C PHE A 24 10.07 -1.40 9.93
N SER A 25 10.04 -0.06 9.98
CA SER A 25 11.23 0.74 10.34
C SER A 25 11.29 1.09 11.83
N THR A 26 10.18 1.02 12.57
CA THR A 26 10.12 1.51 13.96
C THR A 26 9.75 0.45 14.99
N LYS A 27 9.22 -0.70 14.56
CA LYS A 27 8.84 -1.79 15.46
C LYS A 27 9.83 -2.94 15.34
N ASP A 28 10.17 -3.51 16.48
CA ASP A 28 10.93 -4.76 16.52
C ASP A 28 10.13 -5.85 15.82
N PRO A 29 10.72 -6.62 14.88
CA PRO A 29 10.02 -7.62 14.09
C PRO A 29 9.20 -8.61 14.93
N ASP A 30 9.75 -9.06 16.06
CA ASP A 30 9.13 -10.03 16.96
C ASP A 30 7.93 -9.45 17.76
N SER A 31 7.80 -8.11 17.78
CA SER A 31 6.73 -7.40 18.46
C SER A 31 5.56 -7.02 17.55
N ILE A 32 5.72 -7.21 16.22
CA ILE A 32 4.71 -6.81 15.26
C ILE A 32 3.54 -7.79 15.31
N ALA A 33 2.36 -7.28 15.65
CA ALA A 33 1.14 -8.08 15.61
C ALA A 33 0.80 -8.50 14.18
N THR A 34 0.36 -9.75 14.01
CA THR A 34 -0.06 -10.30 12.70
C THR A 34 -1.11 -9.43 12.01
N ILE A 35 -2.02 -8.81 12.77
CA ILE A 35 -3.04 -7.90 12.21
C ILE A 35 -2.41 -6.66 11.55
N SER A 36 -1.30 -6.15 12.10
CA SER A 36 -0.57 -5.03 11.51
C SER A 36 0.13 -5.42 10.22
N LEU A 37 0.67 -6.64 10.13
CA LEU A 37 1.20 -7.19 8.88
C LEU A 37 0.10 -7.31 7.82
N VAL A 38 -1.07 -7.85 8.19
CA VAL A 38 -2.22 -7.94 7.27
C VAL A 38 -2.64 -6.56 6.78
N LEU A 39 -2.72 -5.56 7.66
CA LEU A 39 -3.02 -4.18 7.26
C LEU A 39 -1.96 -3.60 6.31
N ALA A 40 -0.68 -3.88 6.56
CA ALA A 40 0.41 -3.41 5.72
C ALA A 40 0.34 -3.96 4.29
N LEU A 41 -0.18 -5.18 4.11
CA LEU A 41 -0.43 -5.77 2.79
C LEU A 41 -1.78 -5.35 2.20
N PHE A 42 -2.77 -5.05 3.04
CA PHE A 42 -4.10 -4.67 2.59
C PHE A 42 -4.14 -3.26 1.98
N PHE A 43 -3.45 -2.28 2.57
CA PHE A 43 -3.46 -0.90 2.05
C PHE A 43 -2.97 -0.78 0.59
N PRO A 44 -1.87 -1.43 0.17
CA PRO A 44 -1.46 -1.47 -1.23
C PRO A 44 -2.53 -2.05 -2.16
N VAL A 45 -3.20 -3.14 -1.77
CA VAL A 45 -4.28 -3.75 -2.56
C VAL A 45 -5.42 -2.75 -2.77
N VAL A 46 -5.83 -2.06 -1.70
CA VAL A 46 -6.85 -1.01 -1.78
C VAL A 46 -6.37 0.14 -2.68
N GLY A 47 -5.11 0.55 -2.58
CA GLY A 47 -4.51 1.56 -3.44
C GLY A 47 -4.53 1.19 -4.92
N VAL A 48 -4.32 -0.07 -5.28
CA VAL A 48 -4.48 -0.56 -6.67
C VAL A 48 -5.93 -0.39 -7.14
N ILE A 49 -6.91 -0.80 -6.32
CA ILE A 49 -8.34 -0.70 -6.67
C ILE A 49 -8.74 0.75 -6.91
N PHE A 50 -8.30 1.68 -6.06
CA PHE A 50 -8.57 3.10 -6.27
C PHE A 50 -7.79 3.69 -7.44
N GLY A 51 -6.55 3.25 -7.67
CA GLY A 51 -5.75 3.63 -8.83
C GLY A 51 -6.42 3.25 -10.15
N LEU A 52 -6.95 2.03 -10.27
CA LEU A 52 -7.66 1.55 -11.47
C LEU A 52 -8.90 2.39 -11.81
N ASN A 53 -9.52 3.00 -10.79
CA ASN A 53 -10.70 3.86 -10.95
C ASN A 53 -10.37 5.29 -11.45
N VAL A 54 -9.10 5.70 -11.51
CA VAL A 54 -8.70 7.03 -12.01
C VAL A 54 -8.99 7.14 -13.51
N GLU A 55 -9.58 8.25 -13.95
CA GLU A 55 -9.98 8.44 -15.36
C GLU A 55 -8.78 8.74 -16.26
N ASP A 56 -7.82 9.52 -15.77
CA ASP A 56 -6.59 9.83 -16.50
C ASP A 56 -5.67 8.61 -16.55
N ASN A 57 -5.38 8.13 -17.77
CA ASN A 57 -4.63 6.91 -18.00
C ASN A 57 -3.18 7.00 -17.51
N ARG A 58 -2.55 8.18 -17.56
CA ARG A 58 -1.17 8.36 -17.08
C ARG A 58 -1.11 8.20 -15.57
N PHE A 59 -2.01 8.87 -14.84
CA PHE A 59 -2.06 8.79 -13.38
C PHE A 59 -2.57 7.44 -12.88
N LYS A 60 -3.52 6.82 -13.59
CA LYS A 60 -4.02 5.46 -13.28
C LYS A 60 -2.87 4.46 -13.16
N TRP A 61 -2.06 4.34 -14.21
CA TRP A 61 -0.97 3.36 -14.21
C TRP A 61 0.13 3.71 -13.22
N ALA A 62 0.39 5.00 -12.98
CA ALA A 62 1.33 5.41 -11.94
C ALA A 62 0.88 4.90 -10.55
N PHE A 63 -0.37 5.15 -10.15
CA PHE A 63 -0.87 4.67 -8.85
C PHE A 63 -0.88 3.15 -8.76
N VAL A 64 -1.32 2.46 -9.81
CA VAL A 64 -1.35 0.99 -9.83
C VAL A 64 0.06 0.42 -9.67
N MET A 65 1.03 0.90 -10.44
CA MET A 65 2.41 0.41 -10.39
C MET A 65 3.07 0.68 -9.04
N ILE A 66 2.87 1.88 -8.47
CA ILE A 66 3.40 2.22 -7.15
C ILE A 66 2.85 1.25 -6.09
N ASN A 67 1.53 1.04 -6.05
CA ASN A 67 0.93 0.17 -5.05
C ASN A 67 1.32 -1.31 -5.24
N ILE A 68 1.46 -1.79 -6.49
CA ILE A 68 1.96 -3.14 -6.74
C ILE A 68 3.40 -3.29 -6.24
N LEU A 69 4.27 -2.31 -6.54
CA LEU A 69 5.67 -2.35 -6.12
C LEU A 69 5.79 -2.35 -4.59
N VAL A 70 5.03 -1.48 -3.92
CA VAL A 70 4.91 -1.43 -2.46
C VAL A 70 4.43 -2.78 -1.91
N LEU A 71 3.38 -3.36 -2.50
CA LEU A 71 2.87 -4.67 -2.09
C LEU A 71 3.96 -5.74 -2.20
N SER A 72 4.68 -5.80 -3.32
CA SER A 72 5.74 -6.78 -3.55
C SER A 72 6.87 -6.66 -2.52
N ILE A 73 7.33 -5.44 -2.23
CA ILE A 73 8.37 -5.20 -1.23
C ILE A 73 7.90 -5.66 0.15
N PHE A 74 6.75 -5.17 0.62
CA PHE A 74 6.31 -5.45 1.99
C PHE A 74 5.77 -6.86 2.18
N SER A 75 5.35 -7.55 1.11
CA SER A 75 5.06 -8.99 1.15
C SER A 75 6.30 -9.79 1.47
N ASN A 76 7.46 -9.42 0.91
CA ASN A 76 8.73 -10.08 1.23
C ASN A 76 9.08 -9.91 2.72
N TYR A 77 9.03 -8.67 3.24
CA TYR A 77 9.25 -8.41 4.67
C TYR A 77 8.27 -9.17 5.57
N ALA A 78 6.98 -9.18 5.23
CA ALA A 78 5.98 -9.89 6.01
C ALA A 78 6.24 -11.41 6.04
N LEU A 79 6.66 -12.00 4.92
CA LEU A 79 7.02 -13.42 4.87
C LEU A 79 8.23 -13.72 5.75
N THR A 80 9.26 -12.87 5.74
CA THR A 80 10.45 -13.04 6.60
C THR A 80 10.15 -12.95 8.10
N ILE A 81 9.10 -12.23 8.50
CA ILE A 81 8.69 -12.15 9.92
C ILE A 81 7.82 -13.36 10.31
N LEU A 82 7.07 -13.93 9.37
CA LEU A 82 6.14 -15.03 9.64
C LEU A 82 6.76 -16.43 9.54
N PHE A 83 7.88 -16.59 8.82
CA PHE A 83 8.54 -17.86 8.53
C PHE A 83 10.05 -17.78 8.75
#